data_AF-A0A1G2Z9Q3-F1
#
_entry.id   AF-A0A1G2Z9Q3-F1
#
_cell.length_a   1.000
_cell.length_b   1.000
_cell.length_c   1.000
_cell.angle_alpha   90.00
_cell.angle_beta   90.00
_cell.angle_gamma   90.00
#
_symmetry.space_group_name_H-M   'P 1'
#
loop_
_entity.id
_entity.type
_entity.pdbx_description
1 polymer ?
#
loop_
_entity_poly.entity_id
_entity_poly.type
_entity_poly.pdbx_seq_one_letter_code
_entity_poly.pdbx_strand_id
1 'polypeptide(L)'
;MGLPRMLRFKRSLRRSLNGARVRAVRRLSVGWMFIIVSSGLTGCSNSQRQAPEPERIAVHTHQIDGLTVRTGDLICTSTGGKSMFTGFLWRAFGMVIPGAVDHIAVYVGPGGRCVEAGAKLRVITFDVTGNTWDESKMSKQRGPLFDALYGVAYPLAGRSLSREEEARIRRGVASYCLKQAEAKKPYNPVFTESMTENAFYCSQLAYKAYLGQGLDLNTGQGVPHIPGTDSIVFPQEIWSGCEHERAANRPPGS
;
A
#
# COMPACT_ATOMS: atom_id res chain seq x y z
N MET A 1 27.66 -52.42 8.14
CA MET A 1 29.04 -52.01 8.47
C MET A 1 29.25 -50.64 7.87
N GLY A 2 29.59 -49.55 8.55
CA GLY A 2 29.69 -49.24 9.97
C GLY A 2 29.66 -47.70 10.10
N LEU A 3 28.90 -47.21 11.08
CA LEU A 3 29.10 -45.89 11.70
C LEU A 3 30.44 -45.93 12.48
N PRO A 4 31.09 -44.80 12.83
CA PRO A 4 30.73 -44.15 14.11
C PRO A 4 30.99 -42.63 14.31
N ARG A 5 30.20 -42.10 15.26
CA ARG A 5 30.48 -41.16 16.39
C ARG A 5 31.02 -39.75 16.12
N MET A 6 30.24 -38.70 16.46
CA MET A 6 29.95 -38.12 17.80
C MET A 6 31.09 -37.33 18.43
N LEU A 7 30.84 -36.03 18.68
CA LEU A 7 31.11 -35.27 19.93
C LEU A 7 30.53 -33.84 19.77
N ARG A 8 29.27 -33.59 20.18
CA ARG A 8 28.89 -32.85 21.41
C ARG A 8 29.95 -31.87 21.95
N PHE A 9 29.64 -30.57 21.94
CA PHE A 9 29.83 -29.72 23.13
C PHE A 9 28.77 -28.61 23.19
N LYS A 10 28.19 -28.43 24.39
CA LYS A 10 27.10 -27.51 24.77
C LYS A 10 27.68 -26.44 25.70
N ARG A 11 27.01 -25.28 25.76
CA ARG A 11 27.06 -24.21 26.80
C ARG A 11 28.35 -23.37 26.78
N SER A 12 28.39 -22.09 27.14
CA SER A 12 27.46 -21.07 27.65
C SER A 12 28.36 -19.85 27.91
N LEU A 13 27.95 -18.60 27.62
CA LEU A 13 28.21 -17.50 28.57
C LEU A 13 27.36 -16.27 28.24
N ARG A 14 26.52 -15.90 29.21
CA ARG A 14 25.88 -14.59 29.37
C ARG A 14 26.86 -13.64 30.07
N ARG A 15 26.56 -12.34 29.93
CA ARG A 15 26.91 -11.16 30.77
C ARG A 15 28.03 -10.27 30.24
N SER A 16 27.65 -9.05 29.88
CA SER A 16 28.10 -7.86 30.60
C SER A 16 27.11 -6.70 30.41
N LEU A 17 26.35 -6.41 31.46
CA LEU A 17 25.65 -5.16 31.71
C LEU A 17 26.07 -4.77 33.13
N ASN A 18 26.68 -3.61 33.30
CA ASN A 18 26.66 -2.81 34.53
C ASN A 18 27.48 -1.53 34.36
N GLY A 19 26.89 -0.41 34.77
CA GLY A 19 27.66 0.80 35.08
C GLY A 19 26.87 2.10 35.08
N ALA A 20 26.09 2.37 36.14
CA ALA A 20 26.03 3.71 36.75
C ALA A 20 25.22 3.65 38.07
N ARG A 21 25.78 4.32 39.08
CA ARG A 21 25.45 4.21 40.51
C ARG A 21 24.32 5.16 40.91
N VAL A 22 23.50 4.71 41.87
CA VAL A 22 22.68 5.54 42.74
C VAL A 22 23.45 5.84 44.03
N ARG A 23 23.50 7.10 44.46
CA ARG A 23 23.60 7.48 45.88
C ARG A 23 22.80 8.75 46.14
N ALA A 24 21.79 8.60 46.98
CA ALA A 24 21.11 9.67 47.69
C ALA A 24 21.94 10.08 48.92
N VAL A 25 21.96 11.38 49.23
CA VAL A 25 22.29 11.88 50.56
C VAL A 25 21.22 12.89 50.96
N ARG A 26 20.72 12.66 52.18
CA ARG A 26 19.66 13.35 52.91
C ARG A 26 20.34 14.29 53.91
N ARG A 27 19.85 15.53 54.09
CA ARG A 27 19.39 16.11 55.39
C ARG A 27 19.45 17.64 55.42
N LEU A 28 18.31 18.21 55.87
CA LEU A 28 18.11 19.27 56.88
C LEU A 28 18.83 20.62 56.62
N SER A 29 18.23 21.81 56.73
CA SER A 29 17.34 22.31 57.80
C SER A 29 16.90 23.74 57.44
N VAL A 30 15.81 24.22 58.07
CA VAL A 30 15.52 25.61 58.48
C VAL A 30 15.55 26.66 57.35
N GLY A 31 14.41 27.09 56.82
CA GLY A 31 13.57 28.09 57.46
C GLY A 31 14.15 29.48 57.22
N TRP A 32 13.46 30.32 56.44
CA TRP A 32 13.33 31.78 56.62
C TRP A 32 12.26 32.29 55.65
N MET A 33 11.31 33.02 56.24
CA MET A 33 10.19 33.67 55.59
C MET A 33 10.67 35.05 55.14
N PHE A 34 10.62 35.32 53.83
CA PHE A 34 10.63 36.69 53.32
C PHE A 34 9.47 36.86 52.36
N ILE A 35 8.54 37.72 52.78
CA ILE A 35 7.53 38.32 51.93
C ILE A 35 8.26 39.37 51.09
N ILE A 36 8.24 39.21 49.76
CA ILE A 36 8.41 40.33 48.83
C ILE A 36 7.23 40.28 47.87
N VAL A 37 6.35 41.26 48.03
CA VAL A 37 5.38 41.67 47.01
C VAL A 37 6.17 42.42 45.94
N SER A 38 6.16 41.93 44.71
CA SER A 38 6.46 42.74 43.53
C SER A 38 5.60 42.31 42.34
N SER A 39 4.91 43.31 41.83
CA SER A 39 3.97 43.37 40.73
C SER A 39 4.57 42.94 39.38
N GLY A 40 3.74 42.32 38.54
CA GLY A 40 3.72 42.58 37.10
C GLY A 40 4.48 41.63 36.18
N LEU A 41 3.74 41.21 35.12
CA LEU A 41 4.20 40.65 33.84
C LEU A 41 4.71 39.19 33.95
N THR A 42 4.33 38.20 33.13
CA THR A 42 3.91 38.21 31.73
C THR A 42 3.28 36.85 31.46
N GLY A 43 2.18 36.80 30.71
CA GLY A 43 1.55 35.55 30.28
C GLY A 43 2.50 34.71 29.42
N CYS A 44 2.89 33.54 29.92
CA CYS A 44 3.53 32.51 29.11
C CYS A 44 2.45 31.70 28.42
N SER A 45 2.05 32.14 27.22
CA SER A 45 1.25 31.31 26.31
C SER A 45 2.10 30.12 25.87
N ASN A 46 1.63 28.93 26.24
CA ASN A 46 2.24 27.67 25.86
C ASN A 46 1.86 27.39 24.39
N SER A 47 2.58 28.00 23.45
CA SER A 47 2.48 27.69 22.03
C SER A 47 3.05 26.28 21.80
N GLN A 48 2.24 25.26 22.04
CA GLN A 48 2.45 23.96 21.44
C GLN A 48 2.44 24.16 19.92
N ARG A 49 3.64 24.17 19.32
CA ARG A 49 3.77 23.99 17.88
C ARG A 49 3.27 22.58 17.58
N GLN A 50 2.01 22.50 17.15
CA GLN A 50 1.53 21.32 16.45
C GLN A 50 2.48 21.10 15.28
N ALA A 51 3.14 19.95 15.26
CA ALA A 51 3.83 19.49 14.07
C ALA A 51 2.84 19.58 12.90
N PRO A 52 3.26 20.01 11.70
CA PRO A 52 2.38 20.11 10.56
C PRO A 52 1.71 18.76 10.36
N GLU A 53 0.38 18.74 10.52
CA GLU A 53 -0.44 17.58 10.25
C GLU A 53 -0.13 17.15 8.81
N PRO A 54 0.23 15.88 8.55
CA PRO A 54 0.48 15.44 7.18
C PRO A 54 -0.75 15.81 6.36
N GLU A 55 -0.51 16.44 5.19
CA GLU A 55 -1.54 16.86 4.23
C GLU A 55 -2.76 15.95 4.31
N ARG A 56 -3.89 16.49 4.81
CA ARG A 56 -5.10 15.69 5.03
C ARG A 56 -5.61 15.22 3.66
N ILE A 57 -5.20 14.02 3.26
CA ILE A 57 -5.72 13.38 2.05
C ILE A 57 -7.24 13.31 2.21
N ALA A 58 -7.98 13.96 1.31
CA ALA A 58 -9.42 13.86 1.31
C ALA A 58 -9.86 12.53 0.67
N VAL A 59 -11.02 12.02 1.10
CA VAL A 59 -11.66 10.89 0.42
C VAL A 59 -12.48 11.46 -0.72
N HIS A 60 -12.08 11.14 -1.94
CA HIS A 60 -12.75 11.57 -3.16
C HIS A 60 -13.67 10.48 -3.67
N THR A 61 -14.71 10.89 -4.38
CA THR A 61 -15.59 10.02 -5.17
C THR A 61 -15.55 10.52 -6.61
N HIS A 62 -15.51 9.60 -7.56
CA HIS A 62 -15.43 9.89 -8.99
C HIS A 62 -16.12 8.80 -9.80
N GLN A 63 -16.25 9.00 -11.12
CA GLN A 63 -16.74 7.98 -12.03
C GLN A 63 -15.73 7.70 -13.13
N ILE A 64 -15.56 6.42 -13.45
CA ILE A 64 -14.75 5.96 -14.58
C ILE A 64 -15.60 4.95 -15.35
N ASP A 65 -15.92 5.25 -16.61
CA ASP A 65 -16.80 4.44 -17.47
C ASP A 65 -18.14 4.08 -16.81
N GLY A 66 -18.71 5.02 -16.06
CA GLY A 66 -19.96 4.84 -15.32
C GLY A 66 -19.83 4.12 -13.98
N LEU A 67 -18.67 3.53 -13.68
CA LEU A 67 -18.41 2.89 -12.39
C LEU A 67 -18.04 3.93 -11.34
N THR A 68 -18.69 3.87 -10.18
CA THR A 68 -18.34 4.74 -9.05
C THR A 68 -17.05 4.22 -8.40
N VAL A 69 -16.09 5.12 -8.21
CA VAL A 69 -14.84 4.86 -7.49
C VAL A 69 -14.66 5.85 -6.35
N ARG A 70 -14.12 5.38 -5.23
CA ARG A 70 -13.78 6.18 -4.05
C ARG A 70 -12.33 5.96 -3.68
N THR A 71 -11.67 6.96 -3.10
CA THR A 71 -10.25 6.86 -2.71
C THR A 71 -9.95 5.53 -2.02
N GLY A 72 -8.96 4.79 -2.51
CA GLY A 72 -8.58 3.45 -2.08
C GLY A 72 -9.16 2.30 -2.92
N ASP A 73 -10.23 2.52 -3.69
CA ASP A 73 -10.80 1.48 -4.55
C ASP A 73 -9.81 1.07 -5.66
N LEU A 74 -9.94 -0.17 -6.10
CA LEU A 74 -8.97 -0.82 -6.98
C LEU A 74 -9.58 -0.94 -8.37
N ILE A 75 -8.95 -0.29 -9.34
CA ILE A 75 -9.33 -0.38 -10.74
C ILE A 75 -8.62 -1.61 -11.32
N CYS A 76 -9.42 -2.58 -11.76
CA CYS A 76 -8.96 -3.84 -12.32
C CYS A 76 -9.04 -3.77 -13.84
N THR A 77 -7.96 -4.12 -14.50
CA THR A 77 -7.89 -4.13 -15.96
C THR A 77 -7.47 -5.47 -16.52
N SER A 78 -7.74 -5.63 -17.81
CA SER A 78 -7.34 -6.78 -18.59
C SER A 78 -6.62 -6.30 -19.83
N THR A 79 -5.42 -6.84 -20.07
CA THR A 79 -4.72 -6.63 -21.33
C THR A 79 -5.23 -7.55 -22.44
N GLY A 80 -6.16 -8.46 -22.13
CA GLY A 80 -6.65 -9.48 -23.05
C GLY A 80 -5.54 -10.37 -23.62
N GLY A 81 -4.41 -10.48 -22.91
CA GLY A 81 -3.19 -11.15 -23.37
C GLY A 81 -2.44 -10.44 -24.51
N LYS A 82 -2.82 -9.21 -24.89
CA LYS A 82 -2.27 -8.46 -26.03
C LYS A 82 -1.23 -7.41 -25.66
N SER A 83 -0.99 -7.13 -24.37
CA SER A 83 0.04 -6.17 -23.98
C SER A 83 1.43 -6.77 -24.21
N MET A 84 2.25 -5.99 -24.91
CA MET A 84 3.67 -6.27 -25.13
C MET A 84 4.44 -6.44 -23.80
N PHE A 85 3.90 -5.89 -22.69
CA PHE A 85 4.48 -5.95 -21.35
C PHE A 85 4.00 -7.13 -20.49
N THR A 86 2.73 -7.54 -20.57
CA THR A 86 2.26 -8.79 -19.91
C THR A 86 2.96 -10.01 -20.52
N GLY A 87 3.23 -9.96 -21.83
CA GLY A 87 4.02 -10.97 -22.52
C GLY A 87 5.49 -11.00 -22.08
N PHE A 88 6.20 -9.87 -22.04
CA PHE A 88 7.66 -9.90 -21.89
C PHE A 88 8.13 -10.17 -20.44
N LEU A 89 7.48 -9.60 -19.42
CA LEU A 89 7.89 -9.79 -18.02
C LEU A 89 7.50 -11.16 -17.47
N TRP A 90 6.31 -11.69 -17.78
CA TRP A 90 5.85 -12.98 -17.23
C TRP A 90 6.24 -14.19 -18.09
N ARG A 91 6.30 -14.08 -19.43
CA ARG A 91 6.83 -15.19 -20.26
C ARG A 91 8.29 -15.49 -19.95
N ALA A 92 9.07 -14.50 -19.50
CA ALA A 92 10.43 -14.70 -19.02
C ALA A 92 10.51 -15.58 -17.76
N PHE A 93 9.44 -15.63 -16.94
CA PHE A 93 9.35 -16.46 -15.73
C PHE A 93 8.45 -17.71 -15.90
N GLY A 94 7.89 -17.95 -17.09
CA GLY A 94 7.06 -19.14 -17.37
C GLY A 94 5.73 -19.21 -16.60
N MET A 95 5.35 -18.16 -15.87
CA MET A 95 4.13 -18.11 -15.07
C MET A 95 2.97 -17.49 -15.86
N VAL A 96 1.87 -18.22 -15.98
CA VAL A 96 0.60 -17.74 -16.56
C VAL A 96 -0.15 -16.98 -15.46
N ILE A 97 -0.50 -15.71 -15.69
CA ILE A 97 -1.37 -14.97 -14.78
C ILE A 97 -2.74 -15.68 -14.77
N PRO A 98 -3.19 -16.20 -13.62
CA PRO A 98 -4.50 -16.83 -13.54
C PRO A 98 -5.59 -15.75 -13.68
N GLY A 99 -6.59 -16.02 -14.50
CA GLY A 99 -7.82 -15.21 -14.58
C GLY A 99 -7.84 -14.14 -15.67
N ALA A 100 -8.93 -13.36 -15.65
CA ALA A 100 -9.20 -12.31 -16.63
C ALA A 100 -8.61 -10.95 -16.24
N VAL A 101 -8.39 -10.73 -14.94
CA VAL A 101 -7.74 -9.52 -14.42
C VAL A 101 -6.24 -9.76 -14.32
N ASP A 102 -5.46 -8.92 -15.00
CA ASP A 102 -3.99 -9.05 -15.07
C ASP A 102 -3.24 -7.80 -14.61
N HIS A 103 -3.95 -6.71 -14.30
CA HIS A 103 -3.36 -5.48 -13.78
C HIS A 103 -4.30 -4.72 -12.85
N ILE A 104 -3.72 -3.96 -11.91
CA ILE A 104 -4.43 -3.17 -10.92
C ILE A 104 -3.81 -1.78 -10.81
N ALA A 105 -4.67 -0.76 -10.75
CA ALA A 105 -4.35 0.59 -10.31
C ALA A 105 -5.18 0.96 -9.07
N VAL A 106 -4.65 1.84 -8.22
CA VAL A 106 -5.34 2.34 -7.01
C VAL A 106 -5.86 3.74 -7.30
N TYR A 107 -7.15 3.99 -7.15
CA TYR A 107 -7.71 5.34 -7.22
C TYR A 107 -7.39 6.11 -5.93
N VAL A 108 -6.77 7.29 -6.02
CA VAL A 108 -6.21 7.98 -4.83
C VAL A 108 -6.66 9.42 -4.65
N GLY A 109 -7.18 10.09 -5.67
CA GLY A 109 -7.32 11.54 -5.59
C GLY A 109 -8.32 12.15 -6.57
N PRO A 110 -8.50 13.48 -6.52
CA PRO A 110 -9.52 14.14 -7.31
C PRO A 110 -9.28 13.95 -8.82
N GLY A 111 -10.36 14.01 -9.61
CA GLY A 111 -10.27 14.08 -11.08
C GLY A 111 -9.67 12.84 -11.75
N GLY A 112 -9.97 11.63 -11.24
CA GLY A 112 -9.48 10.39 -11.84
C GLY A 112 -8.04 10.01 -11.47
N ARG A 113 -7.42 10.68 -10.50
CA ARG A 113 -6.04 10.41 -10.10
C ARG A 113 -5.87 9.01 -9.53
N CYS A 114 -4.94 8.26 -10.12
CA CYS A 114 -4.59 6.90 -9.78
C CYS A 114 -3.09 6.75 -9.52
N VAL A 115 -2.73 5.65 -8.86
CA VAL A 115 -1.35 5.20 -8.67
C VAL A 115 -1.24 3.74 -9.11
N GLU A 116 -0.18 3.39 -9.82
CA GLU A 116 0.13 2.01 -10.18
C GLU A 116 1.64 1.76 -10.18
N ALA A 117 2.04 0.50 -10.02
CA ALA A 117 3.35 0.01 -10.45
C ALA A 117 3.19 -0.62 -11.83
N GLY A 118 3.71 0.02 -12.88
CA GLY A 118 3.33 -0.30 -14.26
C GLY A 118 4.45 -0.15 -15.29
N ALA A 119 4.06 0.09 -16.53
CA ALA A 119 4.92 0.00 -17.73
C ALA A 119 6.08 1.02 -17.77
N LYS A 120 6.15 1.97 -16.84
CA LYS A 120 7.33 2.85 -16.64
C LYS A 120 8.41 2.24 -15.74
N LEU A 121 8.32 0.96 -15.41
CA LEU A 121 9.24 0.21 -14.54
C LEU A 121 9.41 0.83 -13.14
N ARG A 122 8.37 1.53 -12.67
CA ARG A 122 8.30 2.15 -11.34
C ARG A 122 6.85 2.42 -10.96
N VAL A 123 6.64 2.76 -9.69
CA VAL A 123 5.40 3.33 -9.19
C VAL A 123 5.24 4.75 -9.74
N ILE A 124 4.06 5.04 -10.30
CA ILE A 124 3.72 6.31 -10.93
C ILE A 124 2.34 6.78 -10.50
N THR A 125 2.13 8.09 -10.57
CA THR A 125 0.80 8.70 -10.60
C THR A 125 0.37 8.93 -12.05
N PHE A 126 -0.93 8.82 -12.29
CA PHE A 126 -1.54 9.24 -13.55
C PHE A 126 -3.00 9.65 -13.34
N ASP A 127 -3.58 10.38 -14.29
CA ASP A 127 -4.99 10.78 -14.24
C ASP A 127 -5.81 10.11 -15.36
N VAL A 128 -6.94 9.51 -14.99
CA VAL A 128 -7.94 9.01 -15.95
C VAL A 128 -8.64 10.21 -16.58
N THR A 129 -8.33 10.49 -17.85
CA THR A 129 -8.78 11.70 -18.54
C THR A 129 -10.18 11.50 -19.14
N GLY A 130 -11.09 12.43 -18.86
CA GLY A 130 -12.45 12.40 -19.42
C GLY A 130 -13.32 11.28 -18.85
N ASN A 131 -13.07 10.86 -17.60
CA ASN A 131 -13.85 9.86 -16.87
C ASN A 131 -13.94 8.51 -17.61
N THR A 132 -12.98 8.23 -18.49
CA THR A 132 -13.00 7.09 -19.39
C THR A 132 -11.67 6.37 -19.32
N TRP A 133 -11.68 5.05 -19.16
CA TRP A 133 -10.47 4.27 -19.27
C TRP A 133 -10.06 4.15 -20.74
N ASP A 134 -9.20 5.09 -21.16
CA ASP A 134 -8.64 5.15 -22.50
C ASP A 134 -7.11 5.09 -22.39
N GLU A 135 -6.55 3.93 -22.75
CA GLU A 135 -5.12 3.67 -22.67
C GLU A 135 -4.31 4.64 -23.54
N SER A 136 -4.86 5.06 -24.68
CA SER A 136 -4.19 5.97 -25.61
C SER A 136 -4.02 7.36 -25.00
N LYS A 137 -5.07 7.88 -24.34
CA LYS A 137 -5.03 9.19 -23.65
C LYS A 137 -4.12 9.17 -22.44
N MET A 138 -4.01 8.04 -21.74
CA MET A 138 -3.17 7.91 -20.55
C MET A 138 -1.72 7.49 -20.84
N SER A 139 -1.42 7.03 -22.05
CA SER A 139 -0.11 6.45 -22.45
C SER A 139 1.10 7.33 -22.10
N LYS A 140 0.99 8.66 -22.27
CA LYS A 140 2.07 9.61 -21.91
C LYS A 140 2.45 9.52 -20.42
N GLN A 141 1.46 9.27 -19.57
CA GLN A 141 1.65 9.16 -18.11
C GLN A 141 1.96 7.72 -17.68
N ARG A 142 1.26 6.73 -18.24
CA ARG A 142 1.35 5.30 -17.85
C ARG A 142 2.48 4.50 -18.53
N GLY A 143 2.98 4.98 -19.66
CA GLY A 143 3.85 4.20 -20.53
C GLY A 143 3.04 3.30 -21.48
N PRO A 144 3.70 2.35 -22.18
CA PRO A 144 3.08 1.51 -23.21
C PRO A 144 2.25 0.36 -22.61
N LEU A 145 1.28 0.69 -21.76
CA LEU A 145 0.33 -0.24 -21.17
C LEU A 145 -1.00 -0.14 -21.91
N PHE A 146 -1.30 -1.14 -22.73
CA PHE A 146 -2.54 -1.24 -23.50
C PHE A 146 -3.47 -2.23 -22.80
N ASP A 147 -4.34 -1.71 -21.94
CA ASP A 147 -5.29 -2.46 -21.14
C ASP A 147 -6.70 -1.88 -21.28
N ALA A 148 -7.71 -2.73 -21.10
CA ALA A 148 -9.11 -2.32 -21.03
C ALA A 148 -9.60 -2.41 -19.60
N LEU A 149 -10.51 -1.50 -19.22
CA LEU A 149 -11.19 -1.58 -17.93
C LEU A 149 -11.96 -2.89 -17.83
N TYR A 150 -11.63 -3.69 -16.82
CA TYR A 150 -12.36 -4.91 -16.51
C TYR A 150 -13.47 -4.63 -15.48
N GLY A 151 -13.15 -3.81 -14.47
CA GLY A 151 -14.09 -3.40 -13.43
C GLY A 151 -13.40 -2.71 -12.26
N VAL A 152 -14.13 -2.55 -11.16
CA VAL A 152 -13.62 -2.00 -9.90
C VAL A 152 -13.85 -3.01 -8.79
N ALA A 153 -12.81 -3.27 -7.99
CA ALA A 153 -12.91 -3.99 -6.74
C ALA A 153 -12.97 -3.00 -5.57
N TYR A 154 -13.78 -3.35 -4.56
CA TYR A 154 -14.10 -2.53 -3.39
C TYR A 154 -13.63 -3.22 -2.10
N PRO A 155 -12.33 -3.13 -1.73
CA PRO A 155 -11.80 -3.89 -0.60
C PRO A 155 -12.46 -3.60 0.75
N LEU A 156 -13.16 -2.47 0.88
CA LEU A 156 -13.84 -2.05 2.12
C LEU A 156 -15.35 -2.33 2.12
N ALA A 157 -15.94 -2.67 0.98
CA ALA A 157 -17.36 -2.97 0.90
C ALA A 157 -17.69 -4.30 1.59
N GLY A 158 -18.92 -4.45 2.08
CA GLY A 158 -19.35 -5.59 2.90
C GLY A 158 -18.75 -5.68 4.31
N ARG A 159 -17.82 -4.79 4.67
CA ARG A 159 -17.20 -4.79 6.01
C ARG A 159 -17.99 -3.94 6.99
N SER A 160 -18.08 -4.40 8.23
CA SER A 160 -18.74 -3.67 9.33
C SER A 160 -17.88 -2.54 9.90
N LEU A 161 -17.42 -1.62 9.05
CA LEU A 161 -16.59 -0.48 9.42
C LEU A 161 -17.46 0.74 9.76
N SER A 162 -17.02 1.55 10.72
CA SER A 162 -17.61 2.88 10.88
C SER A 162 -17.18 3.80 9.73
N ARG A 163 -17.91 4.91 9.51
CA ARG A 163 -17.55 5.91 8.49
C ARG A 163 -16.15 6.49 8.73
N GLU A 164 -15.81 6.71 9.99
CA GLU A 164 -14.51 7.26 10.41
C GLU A 164 -13.38 6.27 10.15
N GLU A 165 -13.62 4.99 10.43
CA GLU A 165 -12.65 3.92 10.19
C GLU A 165 -12.43 3.69 8.70
N GLU A 166 -13.51 3.58 7.92
CA GLU A 166 -13.43 3.46 6.47
C GLU A 166 -12.65 4.65 5.89
N ALA A 167 -12.99 5.88 6.29
CA ALA A 167 -12.30 7.07 5.82
C ALA A 167 -10.82 7.09 6.24
N ARG A 168 -10.48 6.61 7.45
CA ARG A 168 -9.08 6.48 7.90
C ARG A 168 -8.32 5.50 7.02
N ILE A 169 -8.89 4.33 6.73
CA ILE A 169 -8.25 3.31 5.89
C ILE A 169 -8.04 3.83 4.47
N ARG A 170 -9.07 4.43 3.85
CA ARG A 170 -8.97 5.04 2.51
C ARG A 170 -7.86 6.07 2.41
N ARG A 171 -7.76 6.96 3.40
CA ARG A 171 -6.66 7.95 3.48
C ARG A 171 -5.30 7.28 3.66
N GLY A 172 -5.22 6.25 4.49
CA GLY A 172 -3.99 5.49 4.73
C GLY A 172 -3.48 4.81 3.45
N VAL A 173 -4.37 4.14 2.72
CA VAL A 173 -4.06 3.50 1.43
C VAL A 173 -3.56 4.53 0.42
N ALA A 174 -4.30 5.62 0.22
CA ALA A 174 -3.89 6.67 -0.72
C ALA A 174 -2.56 7.33 -0.33
N SER A 175 -2.35 7.60 0.96
CA SER A 175 -1.09 8.16 1.47
C SER A 175 0.08 7.22 1.19
N TYR A 176 -0.11 5.93 1.41
CA TYR A 176 0.92 4.92 1.13
C TYR A 176 1.29 4.91 -0.35
N CYS A 177 0.30 4.79 -1.23
CA CYS A 177 0.52 4.72 -2.68
C CYS A 177 1.21 5.99 -3.22
N LEU A 178 0.75 7.17 -2.82
CA LEU A 178 1.35 8.44 -3.25
C LEU A 178 2.81 8.57 -2.81
N LYS A 179 3.15 8.16 -1.59
CA LYS A 179 4.55 8.15 -1.11
C LYS A 179 5.44 7.22 -1.95
N GLN A 180 4.95 6.04 -2.34
CA GLN A 180 5.73 5.14 -3.20
C GLN A 180 5.94 5.72 -4.61
N ALA A 181 4.93 6.43 -5.14
CA ALA A 181 5.02 7.13 -6.43
C ALA A 181 6.00 8.30 -6.37
N GLU A 182 5.96 9.12 -5.31
CA GLU A 182 6.90 10.22 -5.09
C GLU A 182 8.34 9.73 -4.99
N ALA A 183 8.55 8.62 -4.28
CA ALA A 183 9.83 7.93 -4.17
C ALA A 183 10.26 7.22 -5.47
N LYS A 184 9.39 7.17 -6.50
CA LYS A 184 9.62 6.47 -7.78
C LYS A 184 10.09 5.04 -7.58
N LYS A 185 9.49 4.32 -6.62
CA LYS A 185 9.88 2.95 -6.28
C LYS A 185 9.91 2.08 -7.54
N PRO A 186 10.98 1.31 -7.79
CA PRO A 186 11.10 0.52 -9.01
C PRO A 186 10.03 -0.57 -9.11
N TYR A 187 9.83 -1.08 -10.32
CA TYR A 187 9.00 -2.27 -10.56
C TYR A 187 9.70 -3.51 -9.99
N ASN A 188 8.93 -4.39 -9.35
CA ASN A 188 9.46 -5.64 -8.79
C ASN A 188 9.31 -6.79 -9.81
N PRO A 189 10.41 -7.30 -10.40
CA PRO A 189 10.35 -8.48 -11.26
C PRO A 189 10.34 -9.79 -10.46
N VAL A 190 10.61 -9.77 -9.15
CA VAL A 190 10.65 -10.95 -8.28
C VAL A 190 9.31 -11.10 -7.56
N PHE A 191 8.34 -11.69 -8.26
CA PHE A 191 6.95 -11.77 -7.79
C PHE A 191 6.75 -12.53 -6.47
N THR A 192 7.63 -13.48 -6.16
CA THR A 192 7.60 -14.22 -4.89
C THR A 192 8.03 -13.39 -3.68
N GLU A 193 8.63 -12.21 -3.88
CA GLU A 193 9.05 -11.29 -2.82
C GLU A 193 7.98 -10.24 -2.50
N SER A 194 6.69 -10.61 -2.44
CA SER A 194 5.58 -9.66 -2.22
C SER A 194 5.69 -8.82 -0.95
N MET A 195 6.44 -9.27 0.06
CA MET A 195 6.61 -8.58 1.33
C MET A 195 7.61 -7.40 1.26
N THR A 196 8.44 -7.31 0.22
CA THR A 196 9.39 -6.21 0.05
C THR A 196 8.67 -4.87 -0.17
N GLU A 197 9.31 -3.77 0.23
CA GLU A 197 8.87 -2.39 -0.05
C GLU A 197 9.94 -1.60 -0.83
N ASN A 198 10.95 -2.30 -1.34
CA ASN A 198 12.01 -1.70 -2.16
C ASN A 198 11.59 -1.55 -3.62
N ALA A 199 10.68 -2.41 -4.08
CA ALA A 199 10.11 -2.43 -5.42
C ALA A 199 8.68 -2.98 -5.35
N PHE A 200 7.85 -2.67 -6.34
CA PHE A 200 6.47 -3.17 -6.39
C PHE A 200 6.09 -3.66 -7.78
N TYR A 201 5.37 -4.78 -7.88
CA TYR A 201 4.48 -5.04 -9.01
C TYR A 201 3.06 -4.51 -8.69
N CYS A 202 2.16 -4.49 -9.68
CA CYS A 202 0.89 -3.78 -9.59
C CYS A 202 0.02 -4.18 -8.38
N SER A 203 -0.35 -5.45 -8.29
CA SER A 203 -1.13 -6.00 -7.17
C SER A 203 -0.37 -5.98 -5.84
N GLN A 204 0.96 -6.07 -5.85
CA GLN A 204 1.78 -5.92 -4.63
C GLN A 204 1.59 -4.56 -3.98
N LEU A 205 1.58 -3.49 -4.78
CA LEU A 205 1.42 -2.13 -4.28
C LEU A 205 0.08 -1.96 -3.55
N ALA A 206 -1.00 -2.44 -4.18
CA ALA A 206 -2.32 -2.44 -3.57
C ALA A 206 -2.36 -3.28 -2.29
N TYR A 207 -1.85 -4.51 -2.35
CA TYR A 207 -1.75 -5.41 -1.20
C TYR A 207 -1.03 -4.75 -0.02
N LYS A 208 0.17 -4.19 -0.24
CA LYS A 208 0.96 -3.57 0.82
C LYS A 208 0.28 -2.33 1.43
N ALA A 209 -0.41 -1.54 0.60
CA ALA A 209 -1.19 -0.40 1.08
C ALA A 209 -2.32 -0.82 2.03
N TYR A 210 -3.01 -1.91 1.71
CA TYR A 210 -4.10 -2.46 2.53
C TYR A 210 -3.62 -3.26 3.74
N LEU A 211 -2.53 -4.02 3.59
CA LEU A 211 -1.91 -4.77 4.68
C LEU A 211 -1.45 -3.83 5.80
N GLY A 212 -0.89 -2.67 5.44
CA GLY A 212 -0.54 -1.62 6.42
C GLY A 212 -1.75 -1.02 7.17
N GLN A 213 -2.97 -1.28 6.70
CA GLN A 213 -4.24 -0.94 7.35
C GLN A 213 -4.89 -2.13 8.07
N GLY A 214 -4.22 -3.30 8.11
CA GLY A 214 -4.71 -4.52 8.74
C GLY A 214 -5.60 -5.38 7.84
N LEU A 215 -5.60 -5.14 6.52
CA LEU A 215 -6.43 -5.86 5.55
C LEU A 215 -5.56 -6.69 4.62
N ASP A 216 -5.66 -8.01 4.76
CA ASP A 216 -4.95 -8.96 3.89
C ASP A 216 -5.74 -9.16 2.58
N LEU A 217 -5.08 -8.87 1.45
CA LEU A 217 -5.63 -9.09 0.11
C LEU A 217 -5.04 -10.33 -0.58
N ASN A 218 -4.05 -10.98 0.03
CA ASN A 218 -3.49 -12.25 -0.44
C ASN A 218 -4.35 -13.40 0.08
N THR A 219 -5.50 -13.63 -0.56
CA THR A 219 -6.53 -14.56 -0.10
C THR A 219 -6.53 -15.89 -0.85
N GLY A 220 -5.82 -15.97 -1.99
CA GLY A 220 -5.85 -17.11 -2.90
C GLY A 220 -7.19 -17.35 -3.59
N GLN A 221 -8.18 -16.44 -3.45
CA GLN A 221 -9.50 -16.64 -4.04
C GLN A 221 -9.47 -16.51 -5.57
N GLY A 222 -10.18 -17.37 -6.29
CA GLY A 222 -10.28 -17.28 -7.75
C GLY A 222 -8.98 -17.56 -8.51
N VAL A 223 -7.93 -18.04 -7.83
CA VAL A 223 -6.69 -18.52 -8.45
C VAL A 223 -6.51 -20.02 -8.16
N PRO A 224 -6.04 -20.84 -9.12
CA PRO A 224 -5.71 -22.23 -8.86
C PRO A 224 -4.60 -22.34 -7.80
N HIS A 225 -4.66 -23.36 -6.95
CA HIS A 225 -3.56 -23.63 -6.04
C HIS A 225 -2.35 -24.17 -6.82
N ILE A 226 -1.31 -23.36 -6.94
CA ILE A 226 -0.05 -23.70 -7.60
C ILE A 226 1.03 -23.80 -6.53
N PRO A 227 1.69 -24.96 -6.34
CA PRO A 227 2.74 -25.08 -5.35
C PRO A 227 3.85 -24.04 -5.54
N GLY A 228 4.20 -23.33 -4.47
CA GLY A 228 5.27 -22.32 -4.47
C GLY A 228 4.84 -20.91 -4.88
N THR A 229 3.55 -20.66 -5.11
CA THR A 229 3.04 -19.32 -5.44
C THR A 229 2.30 -18.63 -4.29
N ASP A 230 2.29 -19.19 -3.09
CA ASP A 230 1.52 -18.67 -1.94
C ASP A 230 1.98 -17.25 -1.52
N SER A 231 3.21 -16.87 -1.85
CA SER A 231 3.72 -15.53 -1.60
C SER A 231 3.45 -14.54 -2.74
N ILE A 232 2.91 -14.98 -3.88
CA ILE A 232 2.58 -14.12 -5.01
C ILE A 232 1.18 -13.59 -4.82
N VAL A 233 1.03 -12.27 -4.96
CA VAL A 233 -0.29 -11.64 -4.94
C VAL A 233 -0.79 -11.39 -6.36
N PHE A 234 -1.75 -12.15 -6.82
CA PHE A 234 -2.31 -12.09 -8.16
C PHE A 234 -3.41 -11.02 -8.29
N PRO A 235 -3.46 -10.24 -9.38
CA PRO A 235 -4.56 -9.32 -9.62
C PRO A 235 -5.95 -9.97 -9.57
N GLN A 236 -6.07 -11.18 -10.14
CA GLN A 236 -7.30 -11.96 -10.11
C GLN A 236 -7.76 -12.33 -8.70
N GLU A 237 -6.84 -12.54 -7.76
CA GLU A 237 -7.25 -12.90 -6.41
C GLU A 237 -7.87 -11.73 -5.68
N ILE A 238 -7.33 -10.53 -5.89
CA ILE A 238 -7.87 -9.31 -5.30
C ILE A 238 -9.27 -9.04 -5.88
N TRP A 239 -9.43 -9.20 -7.19
CA TRP A 239 -10.74 -9.12 -7.83
C TRP A 239 -11.72 -10.12 -7.21
N SER A 240 -11.33 -11.39 -7.10
CA SER A 240 -12.23 -12.46 -6.67
C SER A 240 -12.53 -12.40 -5.17
N GLY A 241 -11.59 -11.90 -4.36
CA GLY A 241 -11.69 -11.79 -2.91
C GLY A 241 -12.38 -10.53 -2.39
N CYS A 242 -12.74 -9.60 -3.27
CA CYS A 242 -13.44 -8.36 -2.93
C CYS A 242 -14.84 -8.34 -3.53
N GLU A 243 -15.77 -7.62 -2.89
CA GLU A 243 -16.95 -7.13 -3.61
C GLU A 243 -16.48 -6.27 -4.79
N HIS A 244 -17.14 -6.42 -5.94
CA HIS A 244 -16.68 -5.81 -7.18
C HIS A 244 -17.83 -5.52 -8.14
N GLU A 245 -17.62 -4.56 -9.02
CA GLU A 245 -18.51 -4.23 -10.12
C GLU A 245 -17.76 -4.34 -11.45
N ARG A 246 -18.32 -5.13 -12.37
CA ARG A 246 -17.73 -5.32 -13.70
C ARG A 246 -18.13 -4.17 -14.61
N ALA A 247 -17.18 -3.67 -15.41
CA ALA A 247 -17.51 -2.69 -16.43
C ALA A 247 -18.53 -3.26 -17.42
N ALA A 248 -19.51 -2.46 -17.82
CA ALA A 248 -20.38 -2.82 -18.91
C ALA A 248 -19.53 -3.04 -20.18
N ASN A 249 -19.81 -4.10 -20.93
CA ASN A 249 -19.09 -4.36 -22.17
C ASN A 249 -19.23 -3.16 -23.11
N ARG A 250 -18.15 -2.42 -23.31
CA ARG A 250 -18.13 -1.37 -24.35
C ARG A 250 -18.02 -2.04 -25.72
N PRO A 251 -18.85 -1.65 -26.69
CA PRO A 251 -18.54 -1.98 -28.08
C PRO A 251 -17.18 -1.33 -28.42
N PRO A 252 -16.29 -2.03 -29.14
CA PRO A 252 -15.01 -1.45 -29.53
C PRO A 252 -15.24 -0.21 -30.41
N GLY A 253 -14.68 0.94 -30.01
CA GLY A 253 -14.66 2.17 -30.82
C GLY A 253 -15.57 3.33 -30.39
N SER A 254 -16.08 3.35 -29.16
CA SER A 254 -16.80 4.51 -28.58
C SER A 254 -15.87 5.55 -27.97
#